data_AF-A0A925AFS7-F1
#
_entry.id   AF-A0A925AFS7-F1
#
_cell.length_a   1.000
_cell.length_b   1.000
_cell.length_c   1.000
_cell.angle_alpha   90.00
_cell.angle_beta   90.00
_cell.angle_gamma   90.00
#
_symmetry.space_group_name_H-M   'P 1'
#
loop_
_entity.id
_entity.type
_entity.pdbx_description
1 polymer ?
#
loop_
_entity_poly.entity_id
_entity_poly.type
_entity_poly.pdbx_seq_one_letter_code
_entity_poly.pdbx_strand_id
1 'polypeptide(L)'
;MLGVALLALPTYPASAQTVNPVYVDDSPAASETFLRVQDHLNSKNLNEGVRALQMLLDQHADRVVLRTGAVDQSERNLFVGVRSEVHRVLLQNPELLARYRQLQETLAQTALAEGDIEKVESCFLLTTSGFDAALALANRQLEAASFQAAFITLQELKAHPDCTGDRAKAAGKAALQLSRYFDSPLLDELVKGWNFSAPGAEVSPPSKVTWPLVARRFGVSPLDPLAQTDLSQVLGKPLRSTLISVEDGGISFDGAGGAERDRIPILAKRLFVMPTVADDTLYLNDGSSISAWDRITLTKRWRAEPILLDGADRADDNRNLSAFGNSYRQSRRNALEELLSVAANGADVVAVTGLPIAGLREGDPRIHGIDADTGQVRWSVNLADLDPQLSGVSVRGPGVITEGTVIFAA
;
A
#
# COMPACT_ATOMS: atom_id res chain seq x y z
N MET A 1 -53.18 -4.77 -10.16
CA MET A 1 -51.91 -5.52 -10.21
C MET A 1 -51.17 -5.08 -11.46
N LEU A 2 -50.08 -4.32 -11.31
CA LEU A 2 -49.25 -3.86 -12.43
C LEU A 2 -47.89 -4.54 -12.27
N GLY A 3 -47.57 -5.45 -13.19
CA GLY A 3 -46.34 -6.24 -13.18
C GLY A 3 -45.15 -5.39 -13.62
N VAL A 4 -44.13 -5.32 -12.78
CA VAL A 4 -42.84 -4.69 -13.09
C VAL A 4 -41.99 -5.73 -13.83
N ALA A 5 -41.74 -5.49 -15.11
CA ALA A 5 -40.78 -6.25 -15.90
C ALA A 5 -39.35 -5.77 -15.57
N LEU A 6 -38.55 -6.61 -14.92
CA LEU A 6 -37.11 -6.41 -14.78
C LEU A 6 -36.46 -6.62 -16.17
N LEU A 7 -36.05 -5.53 -16.81
CA LEU A 7 -35.16 -5.58 -17.96
C LEU A 7 -33.73 -5.82 -17.46
N ALA A 8 -33.25 -7.04 -17.58
CA ALA A 8 -31.85 -7.38 -17.42
C ALA A 8 -31.06 -6.78 -18.59
N LEU A 9 -30.35 -5.67 -18.34
CA LEU A 9 -29.40 -5.12 -19.30
C LEU A 9 -28.16 -6.03 -19.34
N PRO A 10 -27.76 -6.55 -20.52
CA PRO A 10 -26.51 -7.29 -20.65
C PRO A 10 -25.33 -6.36 -20.34
N THR A 11 -24.52 -6.73 -19.36
CA THR A 11 -23.25 -6.09 -19.03
C THR A 11 -22.23 -6.43 -20.11
N TYR A 12 -22.17 -5.63 -21.17
CA TYR A 12 -21.07 -5.69 -22.12
C TYR A 12 -19.81 -5.08 -21.47
N PRO A 13 -18.64 -5.72 -21.58
CA PRO A 13 -17.39 -5.10 -21.16
C PRO A 13 -17.18 -3.83 -22.01
N ALA A 14 -16.94 -2.70 -21.34
CA ALA A 14 -16.73 -1.41 -21.97
C ALA A 14 -15.57 -1.48 -22.98
N SER A 15 -15.88 -1.39 -24.27
CA SER A 15 -14.94 -1.61 -25.40
C SER A 15 -13.89 -0.50 -25.59
N ALA A 16 -13.52 0.22 -24.53
CA ALA A 16 -12.50 1.27 -24.53
C ALA A 16 -11.43 1.10 -23.44
N GLN A 17 -11.50 0.03 -22.63
CA GLN A 17 -10.39 -0.34 -21.76
C GLN A 17 -9.33 -1.02 -22.62
N THR A 18 -8.32 -0.26 -23.06
CA THR A 18 -7.04 -0.84 -23.45
C THR A 18 -6.55 -1.60 -22.22
N VAL A 19 -6.64 -2.92 -22.25
CA VAL A 19 -6.13 -3.77 -21.17
C VAL A 19 -4.63 -3.53 -21.15
N ASN A 20 -4.16 -2.65 -20.26
CA ASN A 20 -2.74 -2.56 -19.95
C ASN A 20 -2.38 -3.88 -19.27
N PRO A 21 -1.61 -4.76 -19.93
CA PRO A 21 -1.19 -6.00 -19.28
C PRO A 21 -0.42 -5.63 -18.01
N VAL A 22 -0.89 -6.15 -16.88
CA VAL A 22 -0.16 -6.06 -15.62
C VAL A 22 1.01 -7.03 -15.73
N TYR A 23 2.22 -6.49 -15.84
CA TYR A 23 3.44 -7.28 -15.83
C TYR A 23 3.87 -7.50 -14.38
N VAL A 24 4.19 -8.75 -14.07
CA VAL A 24 4.84 -9.11 -12.81
C VAL A 24 6.31 -8.70 -12.90
N ASP A 25 6.87 -8.10 -11.85
CA ASP A 25 8.30 -7.77 -11.80
C ASP A 25 9.15 -9.03 -11.53
N ASP A 26 9.20 -9.90 -12.53
CA ASP A 26 9.95 -11.14 -12.49
C ASP A 26 11.43 -10.95 -12.85
N SER A 27 12.26 -11.91 -12.43
CA SER A 27 13.68 -11.94 -12.80
C SER A 27 14.02 -13.21 -13.59
N PRO A 28 14.02 -13.14 -14.93
CA PRO A 28 14.54 -14.23 -15.76
C PRO A 28 15.99 -14.58 -15.41
N ALA A 29 16.81 -13.57 -15.08
CA ALA A 29 18.19 -13.74 -14.64
C ALA A 29 18.29 -14.55 -13.33
N ALA A 30 17.37 -14.33 -12.38
CA ALA A 30 17.30 -15.14 -11.16
C ALA A 30 16.98 -16.61 -11.48
N SER A 31 16.03 -16.85 -12.39
CA SER A 31 15.65 -18.20 -12.81
C SER A 31 16.84 -18.98 -13.41
N GLU A 32 17.60 -18.36 -14.31
CA GLU A 32 18.82 -18.95 -14.87
C GLU A 32 19.89 -19.20 -13.80
N THR A 33 20.04 -18.28 -12.85
CA THR A 33 21.03 -18.40 -11.79
C THR A 33 20.71 -19.56 -10.85
N PHE A 34 19.43 -19.80 -10.52
CA PHE A 34 19.03 -20.97 -9.73
C PHE A 34 19.35 -22.29 -10.43
N LEU A 35 19.23 -22.37 -11.77
CA LEU A 35 19.67 -23.56 -12.53
C LEU A 35 21.18 -23.77 -12.40
N ARG A 36 21.98 -22.70 -12.52
CA ARG A 36 23.44 -22.78 -12.33
C ARG A 36 23.83 -23.17 -10.91
N VAL A 37 23.09 -22.71 -9.89
CA VAL A 37 23.29 -23.14 -8.50
C VAL A 37 23.08 -24.64 -8.35
N GLN A 38 22.06 -25.22 -9.00
CA GLN A 38 21.86 -26.67 -9.00
C GLN A 38 23.04 -27.41 -9.65
N ASP A 39 23.58 -26.90 -10.76
CA ASP A 39 24.76 -27.47 -11.41
C ASP A 39 26.01 -27.42 -10.50
N HIS A 40 26.19 -26.30 -9.78
CA HIS A 40 27.26 -26.16 -8.80
C HIS A 40 27.11 -27.13 -7.62
N LEU A 41 25.88 -27.36 -7.15
CA LEU A 41 25.59 -28.36 -6.12
C LEU A 41 25.92 -29.78 -6.60
N ASN A 42 25.47 -30.15 -7.80
CA ASN A 42 25.76 -31.46 -8.41
C ASN A 42 27.27 -31.69 -8.60
N SER A 43 28.01 -30.62 -8.91
CA SER A 43 29.46 -30.64 -9.11
C SER A 43 30.27 -30.45 -7.80
N LYS A 44 29.59 -30.33 -6.65
CA LYS A 44 30.19 -30.04 -5.33
C LYS A 44 31.02 -28.74 -5.29
N ASN A 45 30.76 -27.79 -6.17
CA ASN A 45 31.41 -26.48 -6.17
C ASN A 45 30.63 -25.48 -5.32
N LEU A 46 30.64 -25.70 -4.00
CA LEU A 46 29.82 -24.93 -3.06
C LEU A 46 30.17 -23.43 -3.02
N ASN A 47 31.42 -23.05 -3.29
CA ASN A 47 31.84 -21.65 -3.28
C ASN A 47 31.14 -20.83 -4.37
N GLU A 48 31.09 -21.35 -5.60
CA GLU A 48 30.41 -20.67 -6.70
C GLU A 48 28.90 -20.68 -6.52
N GLY A 49 28.33 -21.76 -5.96
CA GLY A 49 26.93 -21.78 -5.55
C GLY A 49 26.59 -20.67 -4.55
N VAL A 50 27.42 -20.48 -3.51
CA VAL A 50 27.26 -19.40 -2.53
C VAL A 50 27.39 -18.02 -3.18
N ARG A 51 28.39 -17.81 -4.04
CA ARG A 51 28.58 -16.51 -4.73
C ARG A 51 27.38 -16.18 -5.62
N ALA A 52 26.86 -17.15 -6.36
CA ALA A 52 25.68 -16.98 -7.21
C ALA A 52 24.44 -16.63 -6.38
N LEU A 53 24.22 -17.31 -5.24
CA LEU A 53 23.09 -17.00 -4.36
C LEU A 53 23.23 -15.62 -3.70
N GLN A 54 24.42 -15.22 -3.26
CA GLN A 54 24.63 -13.88 -2.70
C GLN A 54 24.38 -12.78 -3.74
N MET A 55 24.83 -12.97 -4.98
CA MET A 55 24.55 -12.05 -6.08
C MET A 55 23.04 -11.86 -6.31
N LEU A 56 22.23 -12.92 -6.14
CA LEU A 56 20.78 -12.81 -6.22
C LEU A 56 20.19 -11.97 -5.09
N LEU A 57 20.70 -12.12 -3.86
CA LEU A 57 20.28 -11.29 -2.73
C LEU A 57 20.67 -9.83 -2.96
N ASP A 58 21.88 -9.57 -3.45
CA ASP A 58 22.39 -8.20 -3.63
C ASP A 58 21.67 -7.44 -4.75
N GLN A 59 21.21 -8.11 -5.81
CA GLN A 59 20.71 -7.46 -7.04
C GLN A 59 19.23 -7.69 -7.33
N HIS A 60 18.63 -8.74 -6.76
CA HIS A 60 17.31 -9.22 -7.15
C HIS A 60 16.41 -9.61 -5.96
N ALA A 61 16.78 -9.28 -4.72
CA ALA A 61 16.02 -9.69 -3.53
C ALA A 61 14.52 -9.34 -3.58
N ASP A 62 14.19 -8.15 -4.12
CA ASP A 62 12.81 -7.61 -4.15
C ASP A 62 11.99 -8.10 -5.35
N ARG A 63 12.60 -8.87 -6.27
CA ARG A 63 11.92 -9.42 -7.44
C ARG A 63 11.29 -10.76 -7.15
N VAL A 64 10.44 -11.23 -8.07
CA VAL A 64 9.84 -12.56 -7.98
C VAL A 64 10.39 -13.53 -9.02
N VAL A 65 10.24 -14.82 -8.71
CA VAL A 65 10.69 -15.96 -9.50
C VAL A 65 9.68 -17.10 -9.34
N LEU A 66 9.54 -17.96 -10.34
CA LEU A 66 8.73 -19.17 -10.22
C LEU A 66 9.38 -20.14 -9.23
N ARG A 67 8.59 -20.68 -8.30
CA ARG A 67 9.09 -21.62 -7.28
C ARG A 67 9.80 -22.81 -7.93
N THR A 68 11.07 -23.03 -7.58
CA THR A 68 11.87 -24.14 -8.10
C THR A 68 11.75 -25.37 -7.20
N GLY A 69 11.78 -26.57 -7.79
CA GLY A 69 11.81 -27.83 -7.04
C GLY A 69 10.49 -28.25 -6.36
N ALA A 70 9.36 -27.60 -6.67
CA ALA A 70 8.06 -28.00 -6.16
C ALA A 70 7.59 -29.34 -6.77
N VAL A 71 7.07 -30.24 -5.93
CA VAL A 71 6.61 -31.57 -6.34
C VAL A 71 5.33 -31.44 -7.18
N ASP A 72 4.38 -30.62 -6.72
CA ASP A 72 3.09 -30.40 -7.36
C ASP A 72 3.13 -29.33 -8.46
N GLN A 73 2.43 -29.58 -9.57
CA GLN A 73 2.38 -28.66 -10.72
C GLN A 73 1.72 -27.32 -10.37
N SER A 74 0.76 -27.30 -9.45
CA SER A 74 0.10 -26.06 -8.99
C SER A 74 1.07 -25.14 -8.26
N GLU A 75 2.05 -25.69 -7.54
CA GLU A 75 3.06 -24.91 -6.81
C GLU A 75 4.16 -24.37 -7.72
N ARG A 76 4.46 -25.04 -8.84
CA ARG A 76 5.47 -24.57 -9.81
C ARG A 76 5.07 -23.30 -10.55
N ASN A 77 3.76 -22.99 -10.58
CA ASN A 77 3.23 -21.80 -11.22
C ASN A 77 3.06 -20.62 -10.26
N LEU A 78 3.54 -20.75 -9.01
CA LEU A 78 3.50 -19.67 -8.03
C LEU A 78 4.78 -18.83 -8.11
N PHE A 79 4.58 -17.52 -8.31
CA PHE A 79 5.64 -16.53 -8.10
C PHE A 79 5.92 -16.38 -6.61
N VAL A 80 7.20 -16.47 -6.25
CA VAL A 80 7.71 -16.25 -4.90
C VAL A 80 8.85 -15.23 -4.96
N GLY A 81 9.11 -14.53 -3.86
CA GLY A 81 10.25 -13.61 -3.78
C GLY A 81 11.57 -14.36 -3.96
N VAL A 82 12.50 -13.76 -4.71
CA VAL A 82 13.85 -14.32 -4.92
C VAL A 82 14.54 -14.57 -3.59
N ARG A 83 14.45 -13.62 -2.65
CA ARG A 83 14.98 -13.75 -1.28
C ARG A 83 14.47 -15.00 -0.57
N SER A 84 13.15 -15.21 -0.56
CA SER A 84 12.52 -16.38 0.07
C SER A 84 12.98 -17.69 -0.56
N GLU A 85 13.16 -17.70 -1.89
CA GLU A 85 13.64 -18.88 -2.61
C GLU A 85 15.12 -19.17 -2.34
N VAL A 86 15.99 -18.15 -2.27
CA VAL A 86 17.39 -18.29 -1.85
C VAL A 86 17.47 -18.89 -0.43
N HIS A 87 16.70 -18.35 0.52
CA HIS A 87 16.68 -18.86 1.89
C HIS A 87 16.21 -20.31 1.94
N ARG A 88 15.17 -20.67 1.16
CA ARG A 88 14.69 -22.06 1.06
C ARG A 88 15.78 -23.00 0.54
N VAL A 89 16.49 -22.62 -0.53
CA VAL A 89 17.58 -23.42 -1.10
C VAL A 89 18.71 -23.63 -0.09
N LEU A 90 19.10 -22.57 0.64
CA LEU A 90 20.13 -22.65 1.68
C LEU A 90 19.69 -23.58 2.83
N LEU A 91 18.48 -23.40 3.37
CA LEU A 91 17.96 -24.20 4.48
C LEU A 91 17.78 -25.69 4.13
N GLN A 92 17.47 -26.01 2.88
CA GLN A 92 17.36 -27.39 2.41
C GLN A 92 18.71 -28.08 2.16
N ASN A 93 19.81 -27.34 2.07
CA ASN A 93 21.15 -27.85 1.77
C ASN A 93 22.13 -27.47 2.89
N PRO A 94 22.23 -28.25 4.00
CA PRO A 94 23.03 -27.89 5.17
C PRO A 94 24.51 -27.62 4.87
N GLU A 95 25.13 -28.35 3.94
CA GLU A 95 26.52 -28.13 3.52
C GLU A 95 26.71 -26.76 2.84
N LEU A 96 25.76 -26.38 1.97
CA LEU A 96 25.76 -25.09 1.29
C LEU A 96 25.55 -23.95 2.30
N LEU A 97 24.62 -24.11 3.24
CA LEU A 97 24.37 -23.14 4.31
C LEU A 97 25.58 -22.95 5.21
N ALA A 98 26.23 -24.04 5.64
CA ALA A 98 27.45 -23.95 6.44
C ALA A 98 28.55 -23.19 5.69
N ARG A 99 28.69 -23.43 4.39
CA ARG A 99 29.66 -22.72 3.55
C ARG A 99 29.29 -21.25 3.33
N TYR A 100 28.01 -20.95 3.11
CA TYR A 100 27.48 -19.60 3.00
C TYR A 100 27.84 -18.78 4.25
N ARG A 101 27.52 -19.32 5.43
CA ARG A 101 27.80 -18.67 6.71
C ARG A 101 29.29 -18.43 6.92
N GLN A 102 30.14 -19.41 6.59
CA GLN A 102 31.59 -19.25 6.70
C GLN A 102 32.14 -18.11 5.82
N LEU A 103 31.57 -17.90 4.63
CA LEU A 103 32.05 -16.88 3.69
C LEU A 103 31.46 -15.49 3.96
N GLN A 104 30.20 -15.42 4.37
CA GLN A 104 29.46 -14.15 4.46
C GLN A 104 29.42 -13.54 5.86
N GLU A 105 29.69 -14.31 6.93
CA GLU A 105 29.60 -13.80 8.31
C GLU A 105 30.45 -12.55 8.56
N THR A 106 31.68 -12.51 8.05
CA THR A 106 32.58 -11.36 8.29
C THR A 106 32.05 -10.08 7.64
N LEU A 107 31.45 -10.19 6.45
CA LEU A 107 30.84 -9.05 5.76
C LEU A 107 29.57 -8.60 6.50
N ALA A 108 28.73 -9.55 6.90
CA ALA A 108 27.52 -9.27 7.68
C ALA A 108 27.85 -8.59 9.03
N GLN A 109 28.86 -9.08 9.73
CA GLN A 109 29.32 -8.52 11.00
C GLN A 109 29.87 -7.10 10.84
N THR A 110 30.61 -6.84 9.75
CA THR A 110 31.15 -5.50 9.46
C THR A 110 30.02 -4.52 9.18
N ALA A 111 29.08 -4.87 8.30
CA ALA A 111 27.92 -4.03 7.99
C ALA A 111 27.02 -3.80 9.23
N LEU A 112 26.86 -4.81 10.09
CA LEU A 112 26.12 -4.65 11.34
C LEU A 112 26.82 -3.68 12.31
N ALA A 113 28.15 -3.75 12.40
CA ALA A 113 28.94 -2.83 13.21
C ALA A 113 28.90 -1.39 12.67
N GLU A 114 28.71 -1.21 11.36
CA GLU A 114 28.51 0.08 10.70
C GLU A 114 27.09 0.64 10.89
N GLY A 115 26.14 -0.19 11.38
CA GLY A 115 24.76 0.19 11.63
C GLY A 115 23.79 -0.05 10.47
N ASP A 116 24.23 -0.74 9.40
CA ASP A 116 23.43 -1.05 8.21
C ASP A 116 22.47 -2.24 8.46
N ILE A 117 21.59 -2.11 9.45
CA ILE A 117 20.70 -3.19 9.93
C ILE A 117 19.82 -3.74 8.80
N GLU A 118 19.20 -2.86 8.02
CA GLU A 118 18.28 -3.24 6.93
C GLU A 118 19.00 -4.01 5.83
N LYS A 119 20.23 -3.61 5.50
CA LYS A 119 21.06 -4.32 4.51
C LYS A 119 21.47 -5.69 5.03
N VAL A 120 21.83 -5.81 6.31
CA VAL A 120 22.23 -7.09 6.91
C VAL A 120 21.05 -8.05 6.98
N GLU A 121 19.87 -7.56 7.37
CA GLU A 121 18.64 -8.35 7.35
C GLU A 121 18.30 -8.83 5.94
N SER A 122 18.29 -7.93 4.95
CA SER A 122 17.91 -8.26 3.56
C SER A 122 18.90 -9.21 2.87
N CYS A 123 20.20 -8.97 3.01
CA CYS A 123 21.23 -9.65 2.22
C CYS A 123 21.95 -10.79 2.95
N PHE A 124 21.91 -10.81 4.29
CA PHE A 124 22.70 -11.73 5.12
C PHE A 124 21.87 -12.43 6.19
N LEU A 125 20.54 -12.52 6.05
CA LEU A 125 19.62 -13.03 7.08
C LEU A 125 20.11 -14.32 7.74
N LEU A 126 20.56 -15.30 6.95
CA LEU A 126 20.92 -16.66 7.43
C LEU A 126 22.30 -16.76 8.13
N THR A 127 22.98 -15.64 8.33
CA THR A 127 24.21 -15.52 9.13
C THR A 127 23.88 -15.26 10.60
N THR A 128 24.86 -15.38 11.49
CA THR A 128 24.64 -15.06 12.91
C THR A 128 24.41 -13.56 13.12
N SER A 129 25.20 -12.73 12.46
CA SER A 129 24.97 -11.28 12.41
C SER A 129 23.62 -10.93 11.75
N GLY A 130 23.19 -11.71 10.77
CA GLY A 130 21.87 -11.63 10.12
C GLY A 130 20.70 -11.78 11.09
N PHE A 131 20.76 -12.79 11.96
CA PHE A 131 19.76 -12.98 13.01
C PHE A 131 19.69 -11.77 13.95
N ASP A 132 20.85 -11.31 14.42
CA ASP A 132 20.94 -10.22 15.39
C ASP A 132 20.43 -8.91 14.76
N ALA A 133 20.72 -8.66 13.47
CA ALA A 133 20.18 -7.55 12.70
C ALA A 133 18.66 -7.63 12.52
N ALA A 134 18.13 -8.79 12.12
CA ALA A 134 16.69 -8.98 11.93
C ALA A 134 15.91 -8.81 13.24
N LEU A 135 16.45 -9.26 14.37
CA LEU A 135 15.86 -9.02 15.68
C LEU A 135 15.89 -7.51 16.06
N ALA A 136 17.01 -6.83 15.78
CA ALA A 136 17.09 -5.39 15.99
C ALA A 136 16.07 -4.63 15.11
N LEU A 137 15.91 -5.02 13.85
CA LEU A 137 14.93 -4.46 12.93
C LEU A 137 13.50 -4.69 13.42
N ALA A 138 13.17 -5.92 13.86
CA ALA A 138 11.85 -6.22 14.40
C ALA A 138 11.53 -5.34 15.63
N ASN A 139 12.49 -5.14 16.54
CA ASN A 139 12.30 -4.25 17.69
C ASN A 139 12.09 -2.79 17.25
N ARG A 140 12.86 -2.30 16.27
CA ARG A 140 12.66 -0.96 15.69
C ARG A 140 11.27 -0.80 15.06
N GLN A 141 10.80 -1.83 14.34
CA GLN A 141 9.45 -1.85 13.77
C GLN A 141 8.37 -1.86 14.87
N LEU A 142 8.58 -2.58 15.98
CA LEU A 142 7.68 -2.53 17.14
C LEU A 142 7.63 -1.14 17.77
N GLU A 143 8.77 -0.48 17.94
CA GLU A 143 8.87 0.88 18.47
C GLU A 143 8.20 1.91 17.53
N ALA A 144 8.28 1.69 16.22
CA ALA A 144 7.63 2.51 15.19
C ALA A 144 6.14 2.18 14.98
N ALA A 145 5.58 1.23 15.73
CA ALA A 145 4.23 0.71 15.56
C ALA A 145 3.92 0.08 14.17
N SER A 146 4.96 -0.36 13.44
CA SER A 146 4.85 -1.15 12.21
C SER A 146 4.68 -2.63 12.56
N PHE A 147 3.54 -2.97 13.17
CA PHE A 147 3.31 -4.26 13.79
C PHE A 147 3.26 -5.44 12.80
N GLN A 148 2.75 -5.23 11.59
CA GLN A 148 2.72 -6.27 10.55
C GLN A 148 4.13 -6.54 10.04
N ALA A 149 4.93 -5.49 9.81
CA ALA A 149 6.33 -5.63 9.44
C ALA A 149 7.12 -6.40 10.52
N ALA A 150 6.94 -6.03 11.79
CA ALA A 150 7.56 -6.75 12.92
C ALA A 150 7.13 -8.22 12.96
N PHE A 151 5.85 -8.52 12.72
CA PHE A 151 5.34 -9.88 12.65
C PHE A 151 6.03 -10.70 11.55
N ILE A 152 6.14 -10.15 10.34
CA ILE A 152 6.78 -10.83 9.20
C ILE A 152 8.25 -11.11 9.52
N THR A 153 9.00 -10.13 10.01
CA THR A 153 10.41 -10.28 10.39
C THR A 153 10.59 -11.37 11.46
N LEU A 154 9.75 -11.38 12.50
CA LEU A 154 9.80 -12.40 13.56
C LEU A 154 9.38 -13.80 13.06
N GLN A 155 8.47 -13.86 12.08
CA GLN A 155 8.08 -15.12 11.46
C GLN A 155 9.26 -15.75 10.72
N GLU A 156 10.06 -14.95 9.99
CA GLU A 156 11.27 -15.44 9.32
C GLU A 156 12.31 -15.96 10.32
N LEU A 157 12.50 -15.26 11.44
CA LEU A 157 13.43 -15.68 12.49
C LEU A 157 13.09 -17.05 13.10
N LYS A 158 11.82 -17.48 13.10
CA LYS A 158 11.43 -18.80 13.61
C LYS A 158 12.08 -19.95 12.83
N ALA A 159 12.30 -19.77 11.53
CA ALA A 159 12.94 -20.78 10.67
C ALA A 159 14.46 -20.66 10.64
N HIS A 160 15.04 -19.67 11.33
CA HIS A 160 16.47 -19.38 11.28
C HIS A 160 17.31 -20.43 12.04
N PRO A 161 18.49 -20.86 11.52
CA PRO A 161 19.34 -21.86 12.18
C PRO A 161 19.83 -21.46 13.59
N ASP A 162 20.06 -20.17 13.82
CA ASP A 162 20.45 -19.62 15.13
C ASP A 162 19.25 -19.33 16.06
N CYS A 163 18.04 -19.74 15.71
CA CYS A 163 16.86 -19.64 16.58
C CYS A 163 16.90 -20.70 17.69
N THR A 164 17.95 -20.64 18.52
CA THR A 164 18.18 -21.53 19.66
C THR A 164 18.68 -20.74 20.87
N GLY A 165 18.62 -21.33 22.07
CA GLY A 165 19.19 -20.73 23.28
C GLY A 165 18.66 -19.32 23.58
N ASP A 166 19.58 -18.39 23.84
CA ASP A 166 19.24 -17.02 24.23
C ASP A 166 18.66 -16.19 23.08
N ARG A 167 19.05 -16.49 21.83
CA ARG A 167 18.50 -15.83 20.63
C ARG A 167 17.03 -16.16 20.42
N ALA A 168 16.66 -17.44 20.52
CA ALA A 168 15.25 -17.85 20.52
C ALA A 168 14.47 -17.17 21.67
N LYS A 169 15.04 -17.10 22.88
CA LYS A 169 14.38 -16.41 23.99
C LYS A 169 14.18 -14.91 23.71
N ALA A 170 15.16 -14.25 23.11
CA ALA A 170 15.11 -12.82 22.84
C ALA A 170 14.03 -12.49 21.79
N ALA A 171 14.04 -13.17 20.65
CA ALA A 171 13.02 -12.91 19.63
C ALA A 171 11.62 -13.43 20.04
N GLY A 172 11.54 -14.40 20.96
CA GLY A 172 10.27 -14.84 21.55
C GLY A 172 9.68 -13.79 22.46
N LYS A 173 10.53 -13.08 23.23
CA LYS A 173 10.10 -11.91 24.01
C LYS A 173 9.59 -10.79 23.11
N ALA A 174 10.23 -10.54 21.97
CA ALA A 174 9.75 -9.56 20.99
C ALA A 174 8.38 -9.97 20.42
N ALA A 175 8.19 -11.23 20.05
CA ALA A 175 6.88 -11.75 19.59
C ALA A 175 5.80 -11.65 20.67
N LEU A 176 6.15 -11.90 21.94
CA LEU A 176 5.24 -11.74 23.07
C LEU A 176 4.88 -10.27 23.33
N GLN A 177 5.82 -9.35 23.13
CA GLN A 177 5.54 -7.91 23.20
C GLN A 177 4.62 -7.47 22.06
N LEU A 178 4.86 -7.96 20.84
CA LEU A 178 4.02 -7.71 19.67
C LEU A 178 2.57 -8.16 19.89
N SER A 179 2.35 -9.31 20.54
CA SER A 179 1.00 -9.85 20.79
C SER A 179 0.13 -8.98 21.69
N ARG A 180 0.72 -7.96 22.35
CA ARG A 180 -0.04 -6.94 23.09
C ARG A 180 -0.78 -5.98 22.17
N TYR A 181 -0.24 -5.75 20.99
CA TYR A 181 -0.61 -4.69 20.06
C TYR A 181 -1.29 -5.24 18.81
N PHE A 182 -0.82 -6.38 18.33
CA PHE A 182 -1.25 -6.98 17.06
C PHE A 182 -2.10 -8.22 17.30
N ASP A 183 -3.35 -8.19 16.82
CA ASP A 183 -4.30 -9.30 16.98
C ASP A 183 -4.33 -10.17 15.72
N SER A 184 -3.60 -11.29 15.75
CA SER A 184 -3.55 -12.24 14.63
C SER A 184 -3.44 -13.68 15.15
N PRO A 185 -4.29 -14.61 14.68
CA PRO A 185 -4.17 -16.02 15.04
C PRO A 185 -2.80 -16.61 14.69
N LEU A 186 -2.19 -16.13 13.60
CA LEU A 186 -0.86 -16.58 13.17
C LEU A 186 0.25 -16.12 14.14
N LEU A 187 0.09 -14.97 14.79
CA LEU A 187 1.00 -14.52 15.84
C LEU A 187 0.84 -15.37 17.09
N ASP A 188 -0.38 -15.75 17.47
CA ASP A 188 -0.59 -16.64 18.60
C ASP A 188 0.07 -18.01 18.37
N GLU A 189 -0.02 -18.55 17.16
CA GLU A 189 0.70 -19.77 16.76
C GLU A 189 2.22 -19.58 16.72
N LEU A 190 2.67 -18.40 16.28
CA LEU A 190 4.08 -18.02 16.31
C LEU A 190 4.56 -18.08 17.77
N VAL A 191 3.98 -17.30 18.67
CA VAL A 191 4.34 -17.23 20.09
C VAL A 191 4.30 -18.60 20.76
N LYS A 192 3.26 -19.42 20.52
CA LYS A 192 3.17 -20.79 21.07
C LYS A 192 4.30 -21.69 20.58
N GLY A 193 4.73 -21.52 19.33
CA GLY A 193 5.82 -22.31 18.75
C GLY A 193 7.21 -21.90 19.25
N TRP A 194 7.34 -20.77 19.96
CA TRP A 194 8.62 -20.32 20.49
C TRP A 194 8.82 -20.93 21.88
N ASN A 195 9.88 -21.73 21.99
CA ASN A 195 10.15 -22.52 23.17
C ASN A 195 10.82 -21.64 24.24
N PHE A 196 10.03 -20.84 24.96
CA PHE A 196 10.48 -20.03 26.09
C PHE A 196 11.11 -20.95 27.13
N SER A 197 12.43 -21.08 27.09
CA SER A 197 13.10 -22.20 27.72
C SER A 197 13.23 -21.97 29.23
N ALA A 198 12.17 -22.33 29.94
CA ALA A 198 12.19 -22.93 31.26
C ALA A 198 11.06 -23.98 31.29
N PRO A 199 11.38 -25.28 31.51
CA PRO A 199 10.34 -26.30 31.67
C PRO A 199 9.38 -25.87 32.80
N GLY A 200 8.11 -25.65 32.46
CA GLY A 200 7.05 -25.27 33.42
C GLY A 200 6.81 -23.77 33.60
N ALA A 201 7.51 -22.87 32.89
CA ALA A 201 7.14 -21.47 32.83
C ALA A 201 6.05 -21.27 31.77
N GLU A 202 4.79 -21.33 32.18
CA GLU A 202 3.68 -20.96 31.32
C GLU A 202 3.79 -19.45 31.03
N VAL A 203 4.21 -19.12 29.80
CA VAL A 203 4.27 -17.72 29.36
C VAL A 203 2.85 -17.27 29.10
N SER A 204 2.25 -16.70 30.14
CA SER A 204 0.97 -16.02 29.99
C SER A 204 1.13 -14.88 28.99
N PRO A 205 0.32 -14.85 27.91
CA PRO A 205 0.35 -13.72 27.00
C PRO A 205 0.07 -12.44 27.81
N PRO A 206 0.87 -11.38 27.62
CA PRO A 206 0.62 -10.12 28.29
C PRO A 206 -0.78 -9.61 27.96
N SER A 207 -1.35 -8.84 28.89
CA SER A 207 -2.64 -8.20 28.65
C SER A 207 -2.60 -7.37 27.37
N LYS A 208 -3.55 -7.62 26.47
CA LYS A 208 -3.74 -6.83 25.26
C LYS A 208 -3.95 -5.37 25.61
N VAL A 209 -3.29 -4.48 24.88
CA VAL A 209 -3.48 -3.05 25.06
C VAL A 209 -4.89 -2.69 24.61
N THR A 210 -5.59 -1.95 25.47
CA THR A 210 -6.88 -1.39 25.08
C THR A 210 -6.62 -0.15 24.23
N TRP A 211 -6.65 -0.34 22.91
CA TRP A 211 -6.51 0.78 21.97
C TRP A 211 -7.59 1.84 22.21
N PRO A 212 -7.25 3.14 22.18
CA PRO A 212 -8.25 4.20 22.22
C PRO A 212 -9.18 4.08 21.01
N LEU A 213 -10.45 4.46 21.16
CA LEU A 213 -11.48 4.27 20.14
C LEU A 213 -11.09 4.86 18.78
N VAL A 214 -10.44 6.03 18.77
CA VAL A 214 -9.99 6.70 17.54
C VAL A 214 -8.95 5.86 16.77
N ALA A 215 -8.07 5.15 17.48
CA ALA A 215 -7.06 4.28 16.84
C ALA A 215 -7.65 2.96 16.30
N ARG A 216 -8.90 2.65 16.63
CA ARG A 216 -9.62 1.46 16.11
C ARG A 216 -10.45 1.76 14.86
N ARG A 217 -10.50 3.02 14.42
CA ARG A 217 -11.18 3.38 13.17
C ARG A 217 -10.35 2.84 12.02
N PHE A 218 -10.86 1.83 11.33
CA PHE A 218 -10.16 1.21 10.23
C PHE A 218 -9.95 2.19 9.08
N GLY A 219 -8.85 2.01 8.36
CA GLY A 219 -8.66 2.62 7.05
C GLY A 219 -9.82 2.24 6.14
N VAL A 220 -10.49 3.24 5.56
CA VAL A 220 -11.49 3.03 4.52
C VAL A 220 -11.11 3.89 3.31
N SER A 221 -10.91 3.20 2.20
CA SER A 221 -10.96 3.72 0.84
C SER A 221 -12.33 3.40 0.25
N PRO A 222 -12.89 4.25 -0.62
CA PRO A 222 -14.16 3.95 -1.26
C PRO A 222 -14.08 2.75 -2.22
N LEU A 223 -12.86 2.25 -2.50
CA LEU A 223 -12.62 1.02 -3.26
C LEU A 223 -12.44 -0.22 -2.37
N ASP A 224 -12.42 -0.07 -1.05
CA ASP A 224 -12.31 -1.22 -0.15
C ASP A 224 -13.58 -2.09 -0.23
N PRO A 225 -13.45 -3.41 -0.11
CA PRO A 225 -14.60 -4.31 -0.10
C PRO A 225 -15.47 -4.00 1.13
N LEU A 226 -16.64 -3.39 0.88
CA LEU A 226 -17.65 -3.20 1.89
C LEU A 226 -18.24 -4.54 2.30
N ALA A 227 -18.38 -4.76 3.61
CA ALA A 227 -19.16 -5.88 4.12
C ALA A 227 -20.58 -5.85 3.53
N GLN A 228 -21.15 -7.02 3.29
CA GLN A 228 -22.51 -7.13 2.74
C GLN A 228 -23.47 -6.35 3.65
N THR A 229 -24.00 -5.24 3.13
CA THR A 229 -24.89 -4.37 3.89
C THR A 229 -26.29 -4.96 3.84
N ASP A 230 -26.91 -5.19 4.99
CA ASP A 230 -28.32 -5.57 5.07
C ASP A 230 -29.19 -4.39 4.66
N LEU A 231 -29.70 -4.43 3.42
CA LEU A 231 -30.56 -3.39 2.87
C LEU A 231 -32.04 -3.58 3.24
N SER A 232 -32.40 -4.61 4.03
CA SER A 232 -33.80 -4.89 4.39
C SER A 232 -34.48 -3.73 5.13
N GLN A 233 -33.68 -2.90 5.83
CA GLN A 233 -34.15 -1.71 6.54
C GLN A 233 -33.93 -0.40 5.78
N VAL A 234 -33.33 -0.45 4.58
CA VAL A 234 -33.10 0.75 3.78
C VAL A 234 -34.42 1.17 3.13
N LEU A 235 -34.92 2.33 3.54
CA LEU A 235 -36.09 2.94 2.93
C LEU A 235 -35.75 3.31 1.48
N GLY A 236 -36.60 2.90 0.53
CA GLY A 236 -36.41 3.17 -0.91
C GLY A 236 -36.59 4.64 -1.34
N LYS A 237 -36.49 5.59 -0.42
CA LYS A 237 -36.57 7.03 -0.69
C LYS A 237 -35.48 7.77 0.10
N PRO A 238 -34.87 8.82 -0.47
CA PRO A 238 -33.90 9.63 0.27
C PRO A 238 -34.59 10.30 1.45
N LEU A 239 -34.02 10.13 2.65
CA LEU A 239 -34.52 10.80 3.86
C LEU A 239 -34.08 12.26 3.93
N ARG A 240 -32.92 12.56 3.36
CA ARG A 240 -32.35 13.91 3.32
C ARG A 240 -31.43 14.04 2.10
N SER A 241 -31.33 15.24 1.58
CA SER A 241 -30.34 15.62 0.57
C SER A 241 -29.77 16.97 0.95
N THR A 242 -28.50 17.18 0.69
CA THR A 242 -27.82 18.47 0.86
C THR A 242 -27.12 18.82 -0.43
N LEU A 243 -27.07 20.10 -0.76
CA LEU A 243 -26.24 20.57 -1.85
C LEU A 243 -24.81 20.68 -1.33
N ILE A 244 -23.90 19.95 -1.97
CA ILE A 244 -22.47 20.18 -1.81
C ILE A 244 -22.20 21.43 -2.64
N SER A 245 -21.94 22.55 -1.98
CA SER A 245 -21.69 23.81 -2.68
C SER A 245 -20.45 23.63 -3.54
N VAL A 246 -20.66 23.59 -4.86
CA VAL A 246 -19.61 23.91 -5.83
C VAL A 246 -19.59 25.44 -5.91
N GLU A 247 -19.29 26.09 -4.79
CA GLU A 247 -19.16 27.54 -4.73
C GLU A 247 -17.92 27.92 -5.57
N ASP A 248 -18.18 28.57 -6.70
CA ASP A 248 -17.31 29.51 -7.44
C ASP A 248 -15.82 29.17 -7.65
N GLY A 249 -15.46 27.89 -7.64
CA GLY A 249 -14.15 27.42 -8.08
C GLY A 249 -14.00 27.43 -9.61
N GLY A 250 -14.21 28.57 -10.27
CA GLY A 250 -13.68 29.00 -11.59
C GLY A 250 -13.78 28.11 -12.85
N ILE A 251 -14.12 26.83 -12.74
CA ILE A 251 -14.07 25.87 -13.84
C ILE A 251 -15.48 25.82 -14.45
N SER A 252 -15.80 26.87 -15.20
CA SER A 252 -16.94 26.86 -16.11
C SER A 252 -16.63 25.83 -17.20
N PHE A 253 -17.32 24.68 -17.15
CA PHE A 253 -17.42 23.76 -18.30
C PHE A 253 -18.30 24.35 -19.43
N ASP A 254 -18.30 25.68 -19.58
CA ASP A 254 -18.98 26.41 -20.65
C ASP A 254 -18.22 26.27 -21.96
N GLY A 255 -18.05 25.01 -22.39
CA GLY A 255 -17.55 24.61 -23.69
C GLY A 255 -18.71 24.17 -24.57
N ALA A 256 -19.41 25.16 -25.14
CA ALA A 256 -20.03 25.16 -26.46
C ALA A 256 -21.05 24.05 -26.86
N GLY A 257 -22.30 24.49 -27.12
CA GLY A 257 -23.00 24.14 -28.36
C GLY A 257 -23.81 22.85 -28.37
N GLY A 258 -24.88 22.79 -27.58
CA GLY A 258 -25.82 21.66 -27.64
C GLY A 258 -27.16 21.96 -26.96
N ALA A 259 -27.77 23.10 -27.29
CA ALA A 259 -29.16 23.34 -26.93
C ALA A 259 -30.04 22.18 -27.43
N GLU A 260 -30.94 21.70 -26.57
CA GLU A 260 -32.06 20.75 -26.79
C GLU A 260 -31.90 19.23 -26.60
N ARG A 261 -30.72 18.60 -26.53
CA ARG A 261 -30.67 17.12 -26.42
C ARG A 261 -30.20 16.52 -25.11
N ASP A 262 -29.63 17.31 -24.21
CA ASP A 262 -29.06 16.75 -22.99
C ASP A 262 -30.04 16.86 -21.80
N ARG A 263 -30.88 15.84 -21.63
CA ARG A 263 -31.90 15.75 -20.55
C ARG A 263 -31.31 15.42 -19.18
N ILE A 264 -29.99 15.28 -19.07
CA ILE A 264 -29.32 14.95 -17.81
C ILE A 264 -29.19 16.22 -16.98
N PRO A 265 -29.76 16.28 -15.76
CA PRO A 265 -29.61 17.42 -14.87
C PRO A 265 -28.13 17.78 -14.67
N ILE A 266 -27.82 19.07 -14.52
CA ILE A 266 -26.42 19.55 -14.41
C ILE A 266 -25.64 18.86 -13.27
N LEU A 267 -26.35 18.49 -12.19
CA LEU A 267 -25.79 17.74 -11.05
C LEU A 267 -25.49 16.27 -11.38
N ALA A 268 -26.25 15.66 -12.31
CA ALA A 268 -26.00 14.31 -12.79
C ALA A 268 -24.87 14.22 -13.84
N LYS A 269 -24.36 15.36 -14.31
CA LYS A 269 -23.14 15.45 -15.14
C LYS A 269 -21.84 15.50 -14.31
N ARG A 270 -21.96 15.59 -12.98
CA ARG A 270 -20.83 15.76 -12.03
C ARG A 270 -20.66 14.54 -11.11
N LEU A 271 -20.82 13.33 -11.65
CA LEU A 271 -20.63 12.06 -10.92
C LEU A 271 -19.16 11.65 -10.82
N PHE A 272 -18.29 12.59 -10.43
CA PHE A 272 -16.86 12.35 -10.27
C PHE A 272 -16.42 12.34 -8.81
N VAL A 273 -17.28 12.74 -7.86
CA VAL A 273 -16.98 12.63 -6.44
C VAL A 273 -17.43 11.26 -5.94
N MET A 274 -16.48 10.48 -5.43
CA MET A 274 -16.74 9.20 -4.77
C MET A 274 -16.61 9.38 -3.24
N PRO A 275 -17.73 9.43 -2.50
CA PRO A 275 -17.69 9.60 -1.06
C PRO A 275 -17.01 8.45 -0.36
N THR A 276 -16.36 8.76 0.75
CA THR A 276 -15.76 7.75 1.65
C THR A 276 -16.49 7.79 2.99
N VAL A 277 -17.01 6.65 3.42
CA VAL A 277 -17.72 6.54 4.70
C VAL A 277 -16.80 5.84 5.68
N ALA A 278 -16.40 6.55 6.74
CA ALA A 278 -15.72 5.94 7.88
C ALA A 278 -16.57 6.19 9.13
N ASP A 279 -16.99 5.11 9.78
CA ASP A 279 -17.89 5.12 10.93
C ASP A 279 -19.18 5.95 10.68
N ASP A 280 -19.32 7.06 11.41
CA ASP A 280 -20.42 8.01 11.40
C ASP A 280 -20.18 9.22 10.51
N THR A 281 -19.03 9.26 9.82
CA THR A 281 -18.57 10.41 9.04
C THR A 281 -18.49 10.06 7.56
N LEU A 282 -18.97 10.98 6.73
CA LEU A 282 -18.90 10.96 5.28
C LEU A 282 -17.86 12.02 4.85
N TYR A 283 -16.78 11.56 4.23
CA TYR A 283 -15.76 12.43 3.65
C TYR A 283 -15.98 12.61 2.15
N LEU A 284 -15.78 13.83 1.69
CA LEU A 284 -15.96 14.25 0.30
C LEU A 284 -14.77 15.07 -0.16
N ASN A 285 -14.32 14.80 -1.39
CA ASN A 285 -13.34 15.61 -2.11
C ASN A 285 -14.00 16.10 -3.40
N ASP A 286 -14.17 17.42 -3.53
CA ASP A 286 -14.76 18.04 -4.72
C ASP A 286 -13.71 18.60 -5.70
N GLY A 287 -12.41 18.40 -5.40
CA GLY A 287 -11.27 18.86 -6.20
C GLY A 287 -10.75 20.23 -5.77
N SER A 288 -11.55 21.01 -5.05
CA SER A 288 -11.14 22.29 -4.47
C SER A 288 -11.05 22.25 -2.95
N SER A 289 -11.84 21.38 -2.34
CA SER A 289 -11.98 21.26 -0.90
C SER A 289 -12.18 19.80 -0.51
N ILE A 290 -11.84 19.53 0.74
CA ILE A 290 -12.12 18.27 1.42
C ILE A 290 -13.06 18.60 2.58
N SER A 291 -14.12 17.81 2.77
CA SER A 291 -15.12 18.08 3.80
C SER A 291 -15.59 16.82 4.49
N ALA A 292 -15.94 16.96 5.77
CA ALA A 292 -16.54 15.91 6.58
C ALA A 292 -17.98 16.24 6.95
N TRP A 293 -18.83 15.23 6.90
CA TRP A 293 -20.25 15.35 7.14
C TRP A 293 -20.71 14.25 8.08
N ASP A 294 -21.66 14.55 8.93
CA ASP A 294 -22.37 13.52 9.67
C ASP A 294 -23.17 12.64 8.70
N ARG A 295 -22.92 11.32 8.70
CA ARG A 295 -23.46 10.39 7.70
C ARG A 295 -24.99 10.32 7.73
N ILE A 296 -25.60 10.48 8.90
CA ILE A 296 -27.05 10.32 9.08
C ILE A 296 -27.76 11.63 8.78
N THR A 297 -27.28 12.72 9.38
CA THR A 297 -27.92 14.02 9.27
C THR A 297 -27.44 14.82 8.06
N LEU A 298 -26.37 14.43 7.37
CA LEU A 298 -25.73 15.22 6.32
C LEU A 298 -25.44 16.67 6.78
N THR A 299 -25.12 16.85 8.06
CA THR A 299 -24.69 18.13 8.61
C THR A 299 -23.18 18.22 8.44
N LYS A 300 -22.69 19.30 7.84
CA LYS A 300 -21.25 19.53 7.66
C LYS A 300 -20.57 19.70 9.02
N ARG A 301 -19.56 18.88 9.30
CA ARG A 301 -18.73 18.96 10.52
C ARG A 301 -17.61 19.98 10.32
N TRP A 302 -16.87 19.86 9.22
CA TRP A 302 -15.81 20.79 8.82
C TRP A 302 -15.62 20.80 7.30
N ARG A 303 -14.89 21.81 6.80
CA ARG A 303 -14.43 21.92 5.42
C ARG A 303 -13.02 22.50 5.43
N ALA A 304 -12.12 21.84 4.72
CA ALA A 304 -10.75 22.25 4.50
C ALA A 304 -10.60 22.69 3.05
N GLU A 305 -10.05 23.88 2.85
CA GLU A 305 -9.68 24.43 1.55
C GLU A 305 -8.17 24.65 1.58
N PRO A 306 -7.38 23.62 1.19
CA PRO A 306 -5.93 23.77 1.15
C PRO A 306 -5.56 24.97 0.27
N ILE A 307 -4.70 25.84 0.81
CA ILE A 307 -4.38 27.14 0.19
C ILE A 307 -3.80 26.91 -1.20
N LEU A 308 -4.46 27.45 -2.23
CA LEU A 308 -3.93 27.53 -3.59
C LEU A 308 -2.57 28.24 -3.55
N LEU A 309 -1.53 27.64 -4.14
CA LEU A 309 -0.26 28.35 -4.34
C LEU A 309 -0.51 29.68 -5.06
N ASP A 310 0.15 30.74 -4.56
CA ASP A 310 0.17 32.05 -5.21
C ASP A 310 0.58 31.91 -6.68
N GLY A 311 -0.01 32.74 -7.55
CA GLY A 311 0.07 32.62 -9.01
C GLY A 311 1.45 32.68 -9.67
N ALA A 312 2.54 32.75 -8.89
CA ALA A 312 3.91 32.66 -9.39
C ALA A 312 4.28 31.23 -9.85
N ASP A 313 3.86 30.18 -9.14
CA ASP A 313 4.16 28.78 -9.51
C ASP A 313 3.25 28.26 -10.63
N ARG A 314 2.06 28.86 -10.80
CA ARG A 314 1.19 28.60 -11.96
C ARG A 314 1.83 29.00 -13.29
N ALA A 315 2.78 29.94 -13.28
CA ALA A 315 3.32 30.54 -14.50
C ALA A 315 4.34 29.64 -15.22
N ASP A 316 5.01 28.73 -14.51
CA ASP A 316 5.95 27.79 -15.14
C ASP A 316 5.27 26.51 -15.66
N ASP A 317 4.22 26.01 -14.98
CA ASP A 317 3.45 24.86 -15.47
C ASP A 317 2.55 25.21 -16.68
N ASN A 318 1.94 26.40 -16.71
CA ASN A 318 1.09 26.81 -17.85
C ASN A 318 1.85 27.15 -19.13
N ARG A 319 3.16 27.44 -19.07
CA ARG A 319 3.96 27.74 -20.28
C ARG A 319 4.18 26.51 -21.14
N ASN A 320 4.08 25.30 -20.60
CA ASN A 320 4.18 24.05 -21.37
C ASN A 320 2.86 23.62 -22.04
N LEU A 321 1.71 24.16 -21.60
CA LEU A 321 0.38 23.76 -22.10
C LEU A 321 -0.13 24.59 -23.29
N SER A 322 0.41 25.78 -23.53
CA SER A 322 -0.05 26.67 -24.61
C SER A 322 0.60 26.39 -25.98
N ALA A 323 1.53 25.42 -26.08
CA ALA A 323 2.30 25.16 -27.30
C ALA A 323 1.70 24.12 -28.27
N PHE A 324 0.63 23.38 -27.91
CA PHE A 324 0.06 22.33 -28.77
C PHE A 324 -1.38 22.64 -29.21
N GLY A 325 -1.50 23.37 -30.33
CA GLY A 325 -2.77 23.77 -30.93
C GLY A 325 -3.65 22.63 -31.46
N ASN A 326 -4.96 22.73 -31.24
CA ASN A 326 -6.03 22.61 -32.25
C ASN A 326 -7.42 22.58 -31.58
N SER A 327 -8.21 23.60 -31.89
CA SER A 327 -9.47 24.02 -31.25
C SER A 327 -10.75 23.33 -31.75
N TYR A 328 -10.66 22.12 -32.33
CA TYR A 328 -11.84 21.36 -32.79
C TYR A 328 -11.98 19.94 -32.20
N ARG A 329 -11.03 19.49 -31.37
CA ARG A 329 -11.08 18.20 -30.63
C ARG A 329 -11.25 18.34 -29.11
N GLN A 330 -11.57 19.55 -28.62
CA GLN A 330 -11.61 19.87 -27.19
C GLN A 330 -12.83 19.29 -26.44
N SER A 331 -13.94 18.98 -27.11
CA SER A 331 -15.15 18.48 -26.43
C SER A 331 -15.00 17.11 -25.74
N ARG A 332 -14.04 16.27 -26.16
CA ARG A 332 -13.71 14.99 -25.49
C ARG A 332 -12.50 15.07 -24.54
N ARG A 333 -11.75 16.17 -24.54
CA ARG A 333 -10.55 16.35 -23.68
C ARG A 333 -10.86 16.96 -22.31
N ASN A 334 -12.06 17.50 -22.12
CA ASN A 334 -12.52 18.04 -20.83
C ASN A 334 -13.30 17.01 -20.01
N ALA A 335 -13.21 15.72 -20.36
CA ALA A 335 -13.77 14.67 -19.54
C ALA A 335 -12.85 14.43 -18.35
N LEU A 336 -13.40 14.50 -17.15
CA LEU A 336 -12.69 14.10 -15.94
C LEU A 336 -12.22 12.66 -16.09
N GLU A 337 -10.93 12.46 -15.88
CA GLU A 337 -10.28 11.17 -16.14
C GLU A 337 -10.47 10.19 -14.97
N GLU A 338 -10.77 10.69 -13.78
CA GLU A 338 -10.83 9.88 -12.57
C GLU A 338 -11.84 10.40 -11.52
N LEU A 339 -12.14 9.52 -10.56
CA LEU A 339 -12.98 9.86 -9.42
C LEU A 339 -12.14 10.56 -8.35
N LEU A 340 -12.70 11.63 -7.79
CA LEU A 340 -12.18 12.30 -6.62
C LEU A 340 -12.66 11.57 -5.38
N SER A 341 -11.70 11.06 -4.63
CA SER A 341 -11.93 10.26 -3.44
C SER A 341 -11.07 10.75 -2.30
N VAL A 342 -11.32 10.16 -1.13
CA VAL A 342 -10.61 10.41 0.11
C VAL A 342 -10.21 9.05 0.67
N ALA A 343 -9.04 8.95 1.27
CA ALA A 343 -8.69 7.83 2.14
C ALA A 343 -8.76 8.33 3.59
N ALA A 344 -9.42 7.59 4.48
CA ALA A 344 -9.49 7.95 5.89
C ALA A 344 -9.02 6.76 6.74
N ASN A 345 -8.16 6.99 7.73
CA ASN A 345 -7.72 5.96 8.68
C ASN A 345 -7.44 6.61 10.05
N GLY A 346 -8.08 6.12 11.10
CA GLY A 346 -7.88 6.67 12.44
C GLY A 346 -8.24 8.15 12.56
N ALA A 347 -7.22 8.96 12.83
CA ALA A 347 -7.30 10.41 12.98
C ALA A 347 -6.90 11.17 11.70
N ASP A 348 -6.61 10.45 10.61
CA ASP A 348 -6.05 11.02 9.39
C ASP A 348 -6.99 10.84 8.21
N VAL A 349 -7.07 11.90 7.42
CA VAL A 349 -7.78 11.98 6.15
C VAL A 349 -6.77 12.43 5.10
N VAL A 350 -6.67 11.69 4.01
CA VAL A 350 -5.73 11.98 2.93
C VAL A 350 -6.48 12.04 1.60
N ALA A 351 -6.23 13.10 0.84
CA ALA A 351 -6.75 13.24 -0.51
C ALA A 351 -5.83 14.10 -1.37
N VAL A 352 -5.94 13.92 -2.68
CA VAL A 352 -5.33 14.80 -3.68
C VAL A 352 -6.39 15.76 -4.19
N THR A 353 -6.09 17.05 -4.15
CA THR A 353 -6.98 18.06 -4.73
C THR A 353 -6.68 18.25 -6.23
N GLY A 354 -7.38 19.17 -6.88
CA GLY A 354 -7.31 19.40 -8.31
C GLY A 354 -8.17 18.42 -9.13
N LEU A 355 -8.54 18.86 -10.32
CA LEU A 355 -9.35 18.07 -11.26
C LEU A 355 -8.47 17.33 -12.28
N PRO A 356 -8.62 16.00 -12.41
CA PRO A 356 -7.86 15.19 -13.35
C PRO A 356 -8.33 15.40 -14.79
N ILE A 357 -7.61 16.20 -15.56
CA ILE A 357 -7.99 16.58 -16.93
C ILE A 357 -6.76 16.44 -17.83
N ALA A 358 -6.91 15.69 -18.92
CA ALA A 358 -5.92 15.53 -19.99
C ALA A 358 -4.51 15.11 -19.51
N GLY A 359 -4.42 14.16 -18.59
CA GLY A 359 -3.16 13.63 -18.06
C GLY A 359 -2.56 14.45 -16.92
N LEU A 360 -3.15 15.59 -16.56
CA LEU A 360 -2.70 16.47 -15.48
C LEU A 360 -3.80 16.70 -14.44
N ARG A 361 -3.48 17.46 -13.38
CA ARG A 361 -4.43 17.96 -12.39
C ARG A 361 -4.52 19.48 -12.43
N GLU A 362 -5.68 20.00 -12.82
CA GLU A 362 -5.97 21.43 -12.80
C GLU A 362 -6.38 21.88 -11.40
N GLY A 363 -5.76 22.94 -10.86
CA GLY A 363 -6.02 23.42 -9.51
C GLY A 363 -4.79 23.26 -8.61
N ASP A 364 -4.98 22.75 -7.39
CA ASP A 364 -3.89 22.35 -6.51
C ASP A 364 -3.66 20.84 -6.69
N PRO A 365 -2.56 20.36 -7.29
CA PRO A 365 -2.34 18.94 -7.52
C PRO A 365 -1.73 18.22 -6.30
N ARG A 366 -1.57 18.92 -5.15
CA ARG A 366 -0.87 18.37 -3.99
C ARG A 366 -1.69 17.29 -3.28
N ILE A 367 -0.94 16.45 -2.57
CA ILE A 367 -1.47 15.50 -1.61
C ILE A 367 -1.57 16.22 -0.27
N HIS A 368 -2.71 16.10 0.42
CA HIS A 368 -2.94 16.71 1.72
C HIS A 368 -3.22 15.64 2.77
N GLY A 369 -2.59 15.80 3.94
CA GLY A 369 -2.97 15.09 5.16
C GLY A 369 -3.72 16.02 6.09
N ILE A 370 -4.91 15.60 6.51
CA ILE A 370 -5.88 16.39 7.25
C ILE A 370 -6.29 15.63 8.51
N ASP A 371 -6.42 16.36 9.61
CA ASP A 371 -7.01 15.83 10.84
C ASP A 371 -8.50 15.49 10.64
N ALA A 372 -8.86 14.23 10.87
CA ALA A 372 -10.19 13.69 10.61
C ALA A 372 -11.31 14.37 11.42
N ASP A 373 -11.02 14.82 12.64
CA ASP A 373 -12.02 15.36 13.56
C ASP A 373 -12.19 16.88 13.39
N THR A 374 -11.11 17.61 13.08
CA THR A 374 -11.08 19.08 13.03
C THR A 374 -11.06 19.67 11.62
N GLY A 375 -10.60 18.91 10.63
CA GLY A 375 -10.36 19.42 9.27
C GLY A 375 -9.09 20.26 9.13
N GLN A 376 -8.22 20.29 10.15
CA GLN A 376 -6.95 21.01 10.06
C GLN A 376 -5.99 20.30 9.10
N VAL A 377 -5.49 21.02 8.09
CA VAL A 377 -4.42 20.53 7.22
C VAL A 377 -3.14 20.41 8.04
N ARG A 378 -2.61 19.19 8.19
CA ARG A 378 -1.38 18.90 8.93
C ARG A 378 -0.15 19.02 8.05
N TRP A 379 -0.27 18.59 6.79
CA TRP A 379 0.79 18.67 5.80
C TRP A 379 0.20 18.74 4.39
N SER A 380 1.00 19.22 3.44
CA SER A 380 0.67 19.25 2.01
C SER A 380 1.95 19.05 1.23
N VAL A 381 1.94 18.17 0.23
CA VAL A 381 3.14 17.74 -0.47
C VAL A 381 2.92 17.74 -1.98
N ASN A 382 3.87 18.31 -2.72
CA ASN A 382 4.01 18.11 -4.15
C ASN A 382 5.00 16.95 -4.39
N LEU A 383 4.71 16.05 -5.34
CA LEU A 383 5.59 14.92 -5.64
C LEU A 383 6.99 15.36 -6.07
N ALA A 384 7.10 16.47 -6.80
CA ALA A 384 8.38 17.01 -7.26
C ALA A 384 9.28 17.48 -6.10
N ASP A 385 8.69 17.84 -4.95
CA ASP A 385 9.45 18.22 -3.74
C ASP A 385 10.00 16.99 -3.01
N LEU A 386 9.37 15.82 -3.19
CA LEU A 386 9.85 14.55 -2.63
C LEU A 386 10.97 13.95 -3.47
N ASP A 387 10.78 13.92 -4.78
CA ASP A 387 11.76 13.43 -5.74
C ASP A 387 11.67 14.24 -7.06
N PRO A 388 12.73 14.97 -7.45
CA PRO A 388 12.76 15.71 -8.70
C PRO A 388 12.47 14.87 -9.96
N GLN A 389 12.69 13.55 -9.93
CA GLN A 389 12.35 12.66 -11.03
C GLN A 389 10.83 12.52 -11.25
N LEU A 390 10.03 12.87 -10.24
CA LEU A 390 8.56 12.87 -10.31
C LEU A 390 7.99 14.20 -10.82
N SER A 391 8.82 15.09 -11.34
CA SER A 391 8.35 16.33 -11.97
C SER A 391 7.43 16.04 -13.15
N GLY A 392 6.24 16.65 -13.15
CA GLY A 392 5.21 16.45 -14.18
C GLY A 392 4.40 15.14 -14.02
N VAL A 393 4.69 14.32 -13.02
CA VAL A 393 3.88 13.15 -12.67
C VAL A 393 2.63 13.61 -11.91
N SER A 394 1.48 13.03 -12.25
CA SER A 394 0.19 13.36 -11.63
C SER A 394 -0.33 12.17 -10.84
N VAL A 395 -0.54 12.35 -9.54
CA VAL A 395 -1.15 11.31 -8.70
C VAL A 395 -2.52 10.88 -9.23
N ARG A 396 -2.75 9.57 -9.23
CA ARG A 396 -4.00 8.93 -9.67
C ARG A 396 -4.60 8.01 -8.61
N GLY A 397 -5.92 7.97 -8.60
CA GLY A 397 -6.72 7.10 -7.73
C GLY A 397 -6.72 7.52 -6.25
N PRO A 398 -7.42 6.73 -5.41
CA PRO A 398 -7.40 6.94 -3.95
C PRO A 398 -6.03 6.59 -3.37
N GLY A 399 -5.66 7.27 -2.29
CA GLY A 399 -4.53 6.87 -1.47
C GLY A 399 -4.84 5.63 -0.63
N VAL A 400 -3.80 4.93 -0.19
CA VAL A 400 -3.90 3.86 0.80
C VAL A 400 -3.09 4.27 2.02
N ILE A 401 -3.71 4.23 3.20
CA ILE A 401 -3.05 4.55 4.47
C ILE A 401 -2.78 3.25 5.22
N THR A 402 -1.50 2.90 5.39
CA THR A 402 -1.09 1.67 6.06
C THR A 402 0.17 1.92 6.90
N GLU A 403 0.17 1.48 8.15
CA GLU A 403 1.31 1.56 9.08
C GLU A 403 2.01 2.94 9.11
N GLY A 404 1.25 4.03 9.16
CA GLY A 404 1.79 5.40 9.16
C GLY A 404 2.34 5.88 7.82
N THR A 405 2.22 5.08 6.77
CA THR A 405 2.61 5.40 5.39
C THR A 405 1.39 5.63 4.52
N VAL A 406 1.49 6.62 3.64
CA VAL A 406 0.47 6.92 2.65
C VAL A 406 1.02 6.59 1.27
N ILE A 407 0.32 5.71 0.55
CA ILE A 407 0.73 5.20 -0.75
C ILE A 407 -0.23 5.73 -1.80
N PHE A 408 0.33 6.25 -2.90
CA PHE A 408 -0.42 6.70 -4.08
C PHE A 408 0.18 6.07 -5.34
N ALA A 409 -0.67 5.84 -6.34
CA ALA A 409 -0.20 5.58 -7.70
C ALA A 409 0.05 6.92 -8.40
N ALA A 410 1.13 7.00 -9.17
CA ALA A 410 1.56 8.22 -9.85
C ALA A 410 1.97 7.90 -11.29
#